data_AF-A0A9Q3BTC3-F1
#
_entry.id   AF-A0A9Q3BTC3-F1
#
_cell.length_a   1.000
_cell.length_b   1.000
_cell.length_c   1.000
_cell.angle_alpha   90.00
_cell.angle_beta   90.00
_cell.angle_gamma   90.00
#
_symmetry.space_group_name_H-M   'P 1'
#
loop_
_entity.id
_entity.type
_entity.pdbx_description
1 polymer ?
#
loop_
_entity_poly.entity_id
_entity_poly.type
_entity_poly.pdbx_seq_one_letter_code
_entity_poly.pdbx_strand_id
1 'polypeptide(L)'
;MFFCNLDEKNKATNDANNHLTNPRTRVNIKEPPLTHFPKEPKGLPLEFYDTKWFNSKLPEQSKNLADVGTVAFLKDPTDSLEFKFDDERLGNKHFTDQNWDHATTKYNSDFLAGQELDSNEQSRNEETDYG
;
A
#
# COMPACT_ATOMS: atom_id res chain seq x y z
N MET A 1 11.80 7.81 -4.65
CA MET A 1 11.59 8.34 -6.02
C MET A 1 11.17 7.22 -6.99
N PHE A 2 10.18 6.39 -6.64
CA PHE A 2 9.77 5.27 -7.50
C PHE A 2 9.04 5.78 -8.76
N PHE A 3 8.06 6.68 -8.58
CA PHE A 3 7.24 7.20 -9.67
C PHE A 3 8.02 8.00 -10.72
N CYS A 4 9.07 8.76 -10.34
CA CYS A 4 9.88 9.47 -11.33
C CYS A 4 10.66 8.50 -12.23
N ASN A 5 11.22 7.42 -11.65
CA ASN A 5 11.89 6.38 -12.43
C ASN A 5 10.90 5.60 -13.31
N LEU A 6 9.65 5.45 -12.85
CA LEU A 6 8.59 4.82 -13.62
C LEU A 6 8.18 5.72 -14.81
N ASP A 7 8.06 7.04 -14.60
CA ASP A 7 7.82 8.02 -15.66
C ASP A 7 8.93 7.99 -16.72
N GLU A 8 10.20 7.86 -16.32
CA GLU A 8 11.34 7.70 -17.23
C GLU A 8 11.26 6.43 -18.07
N LYS A 9 10.92 5.29 -17.45
CA LYS A 9 10.72 4.02 -18.16
C LYS A 9 9.54 4.11 -19.13
N ASN A 10 8.43 4.71 -18.71
CA ASN A 10 7.25 4.94 -19.55
C ASN A 10 7.56 5.87 -20.74
N LYS A 11 8.42 6.87 -20.53
CA LYS A 11 8.88 7.74 -21.62
C LYS A 11 9.69 6.94 -22.63
N ALA A 12 10.64 6.14 -22.17
CA ALA A 12 11.47 5.31 -23.05
C ALA A 12 10.65 4.29 -23.86
N THR A 13 9.62 3.69 -23.26
CA THR A 13 8.72 2.77 -23.97
C THR A 13 7.82 3.48 -24.98
N ASN A 14 7.32 4.67 -24.66
CA ASN A 14 6.53 5.49 -25.60
C ASN A 14 7.36 5.97 -26.80
N ASP A 15 8.60 6.39 -26.55
CA ASP A 15 9.54 6.79 -27.61
C ASP A 15 9.82 5.62 -28.57
N ALA A 16 9.97 4.40 -28.03
CA ALA A 16 10.15 3.18 -28.83
C ALA A 16 8.91 2.82 -29.68
N ASN A 17 7.71 3.09 -29.18
CA ASN A 17 6.44 2.79 -29.85
C ASN A 17 5.92 3.94 -30.75
N ASN A 18 6.69 5.02 -30.90
CA ASN A 18 6.33 6.24 -31.64
C ASN A 18 4.97 6.83 -31.22
N HIS A 19 4.62 6.67 -29.94
CA HIS A 19 3.38 7.21 -29.39
C HIS A 19 3.63 8.61 -28.83
N LEU A 20 3.16 9.64 -29.53
CA LEU A 20 3.20 11.02 -29.06
C LEU A 20 2.23 11.17 -27.88
N THR A 21 2.75 11.14 -26.67
CA THR A 21 2.03 11.52 -25.45
C THR A 21 2.68 12.78 -24.88
N ASN A 22 1.88 13.64 -24.22
CA ASN A 22 2.41 14.69 -23.34
C ASN A 22 2.39 14.13 -21.90
N PRO A 23 3.38 13.32 -21.48
CA PRO A 23 3.38 12.78 -20.14
C PRO A 23 3.56 13.91 -19.12
N ARG A 24 2.76 13.87 -18.06
CA ARG A 24 2.96 14.74 -16.91
C ARG A 24 4.32 14.42 -16.29
N THR A 25 5.30 15.30 -16.46
CA THR A 25 6.63 15.09 -15.86
C THR A 25 6.60 15.50 -14.40
N ARG A 26 6.80 14.54 -13.48
CA ARG A 26 7.00 14.85 -12.07
C ARG A 26 8.43 15.34 -11.87
N VAL A 27 8.59 16.52 -11.27
CA VAL A 27 9.91 17.08 -11.00
C VAL A 27 10.52 16.36 -9.81
N ASN A 28 11.73 15.84 -10.03
CA ASN A 28 12.49 15.20 -8.98
C ASN A 28 13.22 16.26 -8.13
N ILE A 29 12.71 16.53 -6.94
CA ILE A 29 13.32 17.49 -6.01
C ILE A 29 14.42 16.73 -5.23
N LYS A 30 15.69 17.04 -5.51
CA LYS A 30 16.86 16.39 -4.86
C LYS A 30 16.89 16.61 -3.34
N GLU A 31 16.48 17.81 -2.91
CA GLU A 31 16.43 18.20 -1.50
C GLU A 31 15.00 18.66 -1.18
N PRO A 32 14.12 17.75 -0.71
CA PRO A 32 12.77 18.13 -0.36
C PRO A 32 12.80 19.13 0.81
N PRO A 33 12.01 20.21 0.75
CA PRO A 33 11.90 21.12 1.89
C PRO A 33 11.38 20.36 3.12
N LEU A 34 11.90 20.69 4.31
CA LEU A 34 11.38 20.13 5.56
C LEU A 34 9.87 20.36 5.64
N THR A 35 9.12 19.28 5.79
CA THR A 35 7.67 19.35 5.86
C THR A 35 7.27 20.13 7.11
N HIS A 36 6.41 21.14 6.96
CA HIS A 36 5.91 21.94 8.09
C HIS A 36 5.00 21.13 9.02
N PHE A 37 4.48 19.99 8.55
CA PHE A 37 3.64 19.09 9.32
C PHE A 37 4.22 17.68 9.26
N PRO A 38 5.11 17.31 10.20
CA PRO A 38 5.62 15.95 10.34
C PRO A 38 4.60 15.08 11.08
N LYS A 39 3.32 15.16 10.72
CA LYS A 39 2.34 14.22 11.28
C LYS A 39 2.62 12.86 10.68
N GLU A 40 2.83 11.90 11.56
CA GLU A 40 2.99 10.51 11.17
C GLU A 40 1.74 10.09 10.37
N PRO A 41 1.91 9.45 9.21
CA PRO A 41 0.79 8.86 8.50
C PRO A 41 0.14 7.82 9.41
N LYS A 42 -1.20 7.80 9.44
CA LYS A 42 -1.99 6.87 10.25
C LYS A 42 -2.97 6.13 9.36
N GLY A 43 -3.29 4.89 9.73
CA GLY A 43 -4.23 4.04 9.01
C GLY A 43 -3.70 3.54 7.67
N LEU A 44 -2.38 3.60 7.45
CA LEU A 44 -1.76 2.90 6.33
C LEU A 44 -1.54 1.42 6.69
N PRO A 45 -1.56 0.52 5.68
CA PRO A 45 -1.18 -0.87 5.86
C PRO A 45 0.20 -1.02 6.47
N LEU A 46 0.42 -2.15 7.16
CA LEU A 46 1.65 -2.44 7.90
C LEU A 46 2.92 -2.27 7.06
N GLU A 47 2.87 -2.60 5.78
CA GLU A 47 4.02 -2.61 4.87
C GLU A 47 4.56 -1.22 4.50
N PHE A 48 3.84 -0.15 4.82
CA PHE A 48 4.30 1.22 4.60
C PHE A 48 5.27 1.71 5.68
N TYR A 49 5.44 0.95 6.77
CA TYR A 49 6.31 1.30 7.88
C TYR A 49 7.63 0.53 7.84
N ASP A 50 8.70 1.12 8.37
CA ASP A 50 9.97 0.40 8.56
C ASP A 50 9.80 -0.62 9.69
N THR A 51 10.18 -1.87 9.43
CA THR A 51 10.05 -2.99 10.39
C THR A 51 10.78 -2.73 11.71
N LYS A 52 11.99 -2.17 11.68
CA LYS A 52 12.76 -1.87 12.90
C LYS A 52 12.10 -0.76 13.70
N TRP A 53 11.62 0.26 13.00
CA TRP A 53 10.93 1.38 13.63
C TRP A 53 9.60 0.94 14.25
N PHE A 54 8.79 0.17 13.51
CA PHE A 54 7.51 -0.33 13.97
C PHE A 54 7.65 -1.28 15.16
N ASN A 55 8.58 -2.24 15.10
CA ASN A 55 8.84 -3.19 16.19
C ASN A 55 9.41 -2.53 17.46
N SER A 56 9.94 -1.30 17.36
CA SER A 56 10.39 -0.54 18.53
C SER A 56 9.28 0.22 19.25
N LYS A 57 8.07 0.29 18.66
CA LYS A 57 6.92 1.00 19.25
C LYS A 57 6.20 0.13 20.27
N LEU A 58 5.51 0.80 21.20
CA LEU A 58 4.63 0.12 22.14
C LEU A 58 3.43 -0.51 21.39
N PRO A 59 2.95 -1.70 21.82
CA PRO A 59 1.79 -2.38 21.23
C PRO A 59 0.53 -1.52 21.06
N GLU A 60 0.29 -0.60 21.99
CA GLU A 60 -0.90 0.27 21.95
C GLU A 60 -0.72 1.41 20.94
N GLN A 61 0.51 1.84 20.71
CA GLN A 61 0.83 2.84 19.70
C GLN A 61 0.79 2.24 18.30
N SER A 62 1.33 1.04 18.10
CA SER A 62 1.33 0.36 16.80
C SER A 62 -0.08 0.12 16.26
N LYS A 63 -1.02 -0.30 17.12
CA LYS A 63 -2.45 -0.46 16.80
C LYS A 63 -3.12 0.82 16.30
N ASN A 64 -2.79 1.96 16.90
CA ASN A 64 -3.37 3.25 16.51
C ASN A 64 -2.72 3.86 15.27
N LEU A 65 -1.60 3.29 14.81
CA LEU A 65 -0.77 3.85 13.76
C LEU A 65 -0.99 3.14 12.43
N ALA A 66 -0.88 1.83 12.43
CA ALA A 66 -1.06 1.00 11.24
C ALA A 66 -2.45 0.37 11.22
N ASP A 67 -3.01 0.25 10.02
CA ASP A 67 -4.10 -0.67 9.79
C ASP A 67 -3.53 -2.09 9.72
N VAL A 68 -3.65 -2.81 10.82
CA VAL A 68 -3.19 -4.20 10.95
C VAL A 68 -4.25 -5.19 10.46
N GLY A 69 -5.34 -4.72 9.83
CA GLY A 69 -6.32 -5.56 9.18
C GLY A 69 -6.12 -5.67 7.68
N THR A 70 -5.11 -5.00 7.10
CA THR A 70 -4.95 -4.88 5.64
C THR A 70 -3.49 -4.99 5.19
N VAL A 71 -3.31 -5.58 4.00
CA VAL A 71 -2.04 -5.74 3.29
C VAL A 71 -2.20 -5.14 1.90
N ALA A 72 -1.15 -4.51 1.37
CA ALA A 72 -1.22 -3.75 0.12
C ALA A 72 -0.21 -4.19 -0.95
N PHE A 73 0.88 -4.84 -0.57
CA PHE A 73 1.88 -5.33 -1.51
C PHE A 73 1.76 -6.83 -1.75
N LEU A 74 2.16 -7.20 -2.96
CA LEU A 74 2.36 -8.58 -3.36
C LEU A 74 3.64 -9.13 -2.71
N LYS A 75 3.72 -10.46 -2.61
CA LYS A 75 4.93 -11.14 -2.14
C LYS A 75 6.15 -10.76 -2.98
N ASP A 76 5.95 -10.77 -4.31
CA ASP A 76 6.94 -10.35 -5.28
C ASP A 76 6.50 -9.05 -5.97
N PRO A 77 7.27 -7.94 -5.83
CA PRO A 77 6.89 -6.65 -6.40
C PRO A 77 7.02 -6.59 -7.93
N THR A 78 7.68 -7.57 -8.55
CA THR A 78 7.77 -7.72 -10.02
C THR A 78 6.41 -8.02 -10.62
N ASP A 79 5.59 -8.75 -9.90
CA ASP A 79 4.31 -9.27 -10.36
C ASP A 79 3.27 -8.15 -10.46
N SER A 80 3.49 -7.03 -9.76
CA SER A 80 2.68 -5.81 -9.87
C SER A 80 2.72 -5.19 -11.28
N LEU A 81 3.68 -5.55 -12.11
CA LEU A 81 3.79 -5.08 -13.49
C LEU A 81 3.22 -6.07 -14.51
N GLU A 82 2.76 -7.23 -14.06
CA GLU A 82 2.17 -8.25 -14.92
C GLU A 82 0.68 -7.98 -15.14
N PHE A 83 0.26 -7.90 -16.40
CA PHE A 83 -1.12 -7.56 -16.78
C PHE A 83 -2.19 -8.60 -16.43
N LYS A 84 -1.80 -9.73 -15.81
CA LYS A 84 -2.68 -10.87 -15.54
C LYS A 84 -2.28 -11.55 -14.23
N PHE A 85 -2.44 -10.84 -13.12
CA PHE A 85 -2.31 -11.44 -11.82
C PHE A 85 -3.71 -11.77 -11.28
N ASP A 86 -3.95 -13.04 -10.96
CA ASP A 86 -5.27 -13.49 -10.47
C ASP A 86 -5.62 -12.79 -9.15
N ASP A 87 -4.61 -12.42 -8.33
CA ASP A 87 -4.80 -11.74 -7.05
C ASP A 87 -5.18 -10.27 -7.15
N GLU A 88 -4.96 -9.61 -8.30
CA GLU A 88 -5.47 -8.24 -8.52
C GLU A 88 -7.00 -8.23 -8.61
N ARG A 89 -7.62 -9.35 -9.01
CA ARG A 89 -9.08 -9.50 -9.10
C ARG A 89 -9.71 -9.96 -7.79
N LEU A 90 -8.91 -10.29 -6.78
CA LEU A 90 -9.41 -10.65 -5.46
C LEU A 90 -9.83 -9.39 -4.70
N GLY A 91 -10.95 -9.47 -3.98
CA GLY A 91 -11.36 -8.39 -3.09
C GLY A 91 -10.36 -8.21 -1.93
N ASN A 92 -10.27 -7.00 -1.40
CA ASN A 92 -9.26 -6.63 -0.38
C ASN A 92 -9.15 -7.62 0.80
N LYS A 93 -10.26 -8.22 1.24
CA LYS A 93 -10.27 -9.22 2.31
C LYS A 93 -9.50 -10.48 1.92
N HIS A 94 -9.88 -11.10 0.82
CA HIS A 94 -9.21 -12.31 0.33
C HIS A 94 -7.75 -12.06 -0.05
N PHE A 95 -7.46 -10.89 -0.64
CA PHE A 95 -6.10 -10.47 -0.92
C PHE A 95 -5.26 -10.40 0.36
N THR A 96 -5.82 -9.79 1.42
CA THR A 96 -5.16 -9.68 2.71
C THR A 96 -4.91 -11.07 3.30
N ASP A 97 -5.91 -11.95 3.34
CA ASP A 97 -5.77 -13.30 3.91
C ASP A 97 -4.64 -14.11 3.23
N GLN A 98 -4.52 -14.03 1.90
CA GLN A 98 -3.49 -14.76 1.14
C GLN A 98 -2.06 -14.24 1.33
N ASN A 99 -1.93 -12.94 1.61
CA ASN A 99 -0.65 -12.24 1.71
C ASN A 99 -0.25 -11.93 3.17
N TRP A 100 -1.16 -12.13 4.13
CA TRP A 100 -0.99 -11.80 5.54
C TRP A 100 0.26 -12.42 6.16
N ASP A 101 0.41 -13.74 6.03
CA ASP A 101 1.53 -14.49 6.62
C ASP A 101 2.88 -14.00 6.13
N HIS A 102 2.95 -13.63 4.84
CA HIS A 102 4.17 -13.12 4.22
C HIS A 102 4.46 -11.66 4.61
N ALA A 103 3.43 -10.82 4.63
CA ALA A 103 3.57 -9.41 5.00
C ALA A 103 3.99 -9.25 6.47
N THR A 104 3.46 -10.08 7.36
CA THR A 104 3.68 -9.98 8.81
C THR A 104 4.95 -10.66 9.31
N THR A 105 5.65 -11.46 8.50
CA THR A 105 6.78 -12.29 8.97
C THR A 105 7.92 -11.49 9.60
N LYS A 106 8.08 -10.21 9.21
CA LYS A 106 9.14 -9.31 9.70
C LYS A 106 8.69 -8.38 10.84
N TYR A 107 7.39 -8.38 11.14
CA TYR A 107 6.81 -7.53 12.16
C TYR A 107 6.53 -8.35 13.42
N ASN A 108 6.73 -7.75 14.58
CA ASN A 108 6.29 -8.38 15.82
C ASN A 108 4.77 -8.20 15.92
N SER A 109 4.04 -9.29 15.66
CA SER A 109 2.58 -9.35 15.71
C SER A 109 2.05 -9.93 17.03
N ASP A 110 2.90 -10.13 18.04
CA ASP A 110 2.54 -10.80 19.30
C ASP A 110 1.39 -10.09 20.03
N PHE A 111 1.22 -8.79 19.80
CA PHE A 111 0.16 -7.98 20.39
C PHE A 111 -1.24 -8.17 19.76
N LEU A 112 -1.34 -8.88 18.64
CA LEU A 112 -2.61 -9.18 17.95
C LEU A 112 -3.25 -10.47 18.45
N ALA A 113 -2.46 -11.40 19.02
CA ALA A 113 -2.92 -12.72 19.43
C ALA A 113 -4.03 -12.71 20.51
N GLY A 114 -4.30 -11.56 21.14
CA GLY A 114 -5.35 -11.38 22.14
C GLY A 114 -6.66 -10.77 21.62
N GLN A 115 -6.79 -10.49 20.32
CA GLN A 115 -7.94 -9.78 19.77
C GLN A 115 -8.50 -10.56 18.57
N GLU A 116 -9.56 -11.35 18.79
CA GLU A 116 -10.42 -11.79 17.68
C GLU A 116 -10.83 -10.55 16.89
N LEU A 117 -10.49 -10.52 15.61
CA LEU A 117 -10.90 -9.47 14.68
C LEU A 117 -12.43 -9.57 14.55
N ASP A 118 -13.13 -8.77 15.34
CA ASP A 118 -14.57 -8.57 15.20
C ASP A 118 -14.81 -7.97 13.81
N SER A 119 -15.14 -8.88 12.88
CA SER A 119 -15.43 -8.59 11.49
C SER A 119 -16.75 -7.84 11.45
N ASN A 120 -16.69 -6.53 11.67
CA ASN A 120 -17.87 -5.68 11.53
C ASN A 120 -18.25 -5.59 10.05
N GLU A 121 -19.06 -6.55 9.60
CA GLU A 121 -19.77 -6.50 8.34
C GLU A 121 -20.78 -5.35 8.38
N GLN A 122 -20.48 -4.28 7.66
CA GLN A 122 -21.54 -3.45 7.08
C GLN A 122 -21.25 -3.24 5.60
N SER A 123 -21.75 -4.19 4.80
CA SER A 123 -22.07 -3.89 3.41
C SER A 123 -23.23 -2.88 3.41
N ARG A 124 -22.95 -1.64 3.00
CA ARG A 124 -23.99 -0.69 2.61
C ARG A 124 -23.90 -0.50 1.11
N ASN A 125 -24.61 -1.35 0.39
CA ASN A 125 -25.03 -1.06 -0.97
C ASN A 125 -26.08 0.05 -0.89
N GLU A 126 -25.65 1.31 -1.02
CA GLU A 126 -26.56 2.41 -1.32
C GLU A 126 -26.55 2.63 -2.83
N GLU A 127 -27.43 1.88 -3.51
CA GLU A 127 -27.81 2.12 -4.89
C GLU A 127 -28.60 3.44 -4.94
N THR A 128 -27.93 4.52 -5.34
CA THR A 128 -28.59 5.80 -5.56
C THR A 128 -29.21 5.83 -6.95
N ASP A 129 -30.52 5.62 -6.99
CA ASP A 129 -31.42 5.89 -8.10
C ASP A 129 -31.49 7.41 -8.37
N TYR A 130 -30.94 7.85 -9.50
CA TYR A 130 -31.09 9.23 -9.98
C TYR A 130 -32.24 9.25 -10.99
N GLY A 131 -33.41 9.65 -10.51
CA GLY A 131 -34.57 10.01 -11.33
C GLY A 131 -34.39 11.29 -12.15
#